data_AF-A0A417HFD2-F1
#
_entry.id   AF-A0A417HFD2-F1
#
_cell.length_a   1.000
_cell.length_b   1.000
_cell.length_c   1.000
_cell.angle_alpha   90.00
_cell.angle_beta   90.00
_cell.angle_gamma   90.00
#
_symmetry.space_group_name_H-M   'P 1'
#
loop_
_entity.id
_entity.type
_entity.pdbx_description
1 polymer ?
#
loop_
_entity_poly.entity_id
_entity_poly.type
_entity_poly.pdbx_seq_one_letter_code
_entity_poly.pdbx_strand_id
1 'polypeptide(L)'
;MRKSEKMTAALLWRWYTRGDEHHRMRGLYEKTKKAHRFFRGEQWYGVESGGEELPFYNFIQPVVEHKVASVCMNTMSIQYAPMEHAGALGPGSAQICQRLTAYAARQWERLKMDKLCWEVVKNACIAGDSYLYFHDGDCQAQVVDTCDLFLGDETCPDVQKQPYLLIARRQTVGEVRKAARRYGLGEAEVQSIVPDDGPLDRQEREEEWEHSDTREEEQLCTTLLAFWRDEDGVVCCTRGTRDVLYQKPVRLYGGGRGLSLYPIAAFRWMGRRGSSRGDGEVTPLIPNQIETNKMLARRLMNAKMTAFSRLVYNADKVLNKEALEEVGAAIKVRDMQANAVTDIVSYLGAAPMSPDAQALAQELVQQTRDLAGAGDAALGQVNPEKASGAAIIAVRDQAALPLNEQIADFRQFVEDVASIWFELWAAYYPAELSRGIYALSGEELRRLRVEIRIDVSPNSPYSRYAQEQALENLFQKGVITFEEYVAALDENAAAPKQKLEDIIQARKSQGQGQRESRVGTAILGSPAGQQNEGWLG
;
A
#
# COMPACT_ATOMS: atom_id res chain seq x y z
N MET A 1 -26.69 18.16 21.15
CA MET A 1 -26.33 19.46 20.54
C MET A 1 -27.63 20.19 20.21
N ARG A 2 -27.64 21.52 20.36
CA ARG A 2 -28.82 22.39 20.23
C ARG A 2 -29.24 22.53 18.76
N LYS A 3 -30.56 22.60 18.48
CA LYS A 3 -31.25 23.02 17.25
C LYS A 3 -30.33 23.14 16.01
N SER A 4 -30.38 22.12 15.13
CA SER A 4 -29.95 22.14 13.72
C SER A 4 -29.46 23.53 13.24
N GLU A 5 -28.18 23.82 13.47
CA GLU A 5 -27.51 24.90 12.77
C GLU A 5 -27.56 24.50 11.29
N LYS A 6 -28.34 25.22 10.48
CA LYS A 6 -28.42 24.91 9.04
C LYS A 6 -26.99 24.96 8.51
N MET A 7 -26.55 23.89 7.87
CA MET A 7 -25.22 23.82 7.28
C MET A 7 -25.07 24.97 6.27
N THR A 8 -24.07 25.83 6.48
CA THR A 8 -23.76 26.99 5.64
C THR A 8 -22.31 26.89 5.15
N ALA A 9 -22.00 27.56 4.04
CA ALA A 9 -20.63 27.64 3.53
C ALA A 9 -19.65 28.19 4.58
N ALA A 10 -20.07 29.21 5.34
CA ALA A 10 -19.27 29.78 6.42
C ALA A 10 -18.96 28.78 7.56
N LEU A 11 -19.93 27.95 7.96
CA LEU A 11 -19.70 26.91 8.98
C LEU A 11 -18.74 25.82 8.47
N LEU A 12 -18.95 25.38 7.23
CA LEU A 12 -18.08 24.42 6.55
C LEU A 12 -16.63 24.92 6.47
N TRP A 13 -16.46 26.18 6.05
CA TRP A 13 -15.14 26.80 5.96
C TRP A 13 -14.49 26.96 7.33
N ARG A 14 -15.26 27.30 8.38
CA ARG A 14 -14.75 27.37 9.75
C ARG A 14 -14.21 26.02 10.24
N TRP A 15 -14.90 24.92 9.93
CA TRP A 15 -14.42 23.58 10.26
C TRP A 15 -13.11 23.25 9.54
N TYR A 16 -13.00 23.65 8.27
CA TYR A 16 -11.77 23.51 7.50
C TYR A 16 -10.63 24.35 8.08
N THR A 17 -10.83 25.64 8.35
CA THR A 17 -9.78 26.52 8.93
C THR A 17 -9.26 25.97 10.25
N ARG A 18 -10.15 25.48 11.13
CA ARG A 18 -9.75 24.84 12.40
C ARG A 18 -8.88 23.61 12.19
N GLY A 19 -9.24 22.79 11.20
CA GLY A 19 -8.45 21.60 10.83
C GLY A 19 -7.10 21.98 10.23
N ASP A 20 -7.06 22.97 9.34
CA ASP A 20 -5.83 23.46 8.70
C ASP A 20 -4.86 24.07 9.72
N GLU A 21 -5.36 24.88 10.65
CA GLU A 21 -4.56 25.40 11.78
C GLU A 21 -3.96 24.25 12.60
N HIS A 22 -4.73 23.21 12.90
CA HIS A 22 -4.22 22.04 13.61
C HIS A 22 -3.13 21.30 12.83
N HIS A 23 -3.31 21.10 11.52
CA HIS A 23 -2.31 20.48 10.65
C HIS A 23 -1.00 21.30 10.63
N ARG A 24 -1.09 22.63 10.52
CA ARG A 24 0.08 23.53 10.56
C ARG A 24 0.76 23.50 11.93
N MET A 25 0.01 23.60 13.03
CA MET A 25 0.56 23.55 14.39
C MET A 25 1.30 22.24 14.68
N ARG A 26 0.85 21.12 14.11
CA ARG A 26 1.51 19.81 14.25
C ARG A 26 2.63 19.58 13.24
N GLY A 27 2.81 20.47 12.27
CA GLY A 27 3.75 20.33 11.15
C GLY A 27 3.43 19.12 10.26
N LEU A 28 2.14 18.79 10.09
CA LEU A 28 1.71 17.58 9.36
C LEU A 28 2.10 17.63 7.89
N TYR A 29 1.92 18.79 7.24
CA TYR A 29 2.29 19.01 5.83
C TYR A 29 3.79 18.78 5.62
N GLU A 30 4.62 19.50 6.38
CA GLU A 30 6.09 19.40 6.29
C GLU A 30 6.62 17.99 6.60
N LYS A 31 6.07 17.31 7.62
CA LYS A 31 6.48 15.94 7.94
C LYS A 31 6.15 14.96 6.82
N THR A 32 4.92 15.02 6.31
CA THR A 32 4.45 14.13 5.23
C THR A 32 5.27 14.36 3.97
N LYS A 33 5.48 15.62 3.60
CA LYS A 33 6.30 16.05 2.47
C LYS A 33 7.73 15.55 2.60
N LYS A 34 8.38 15.81 3.74
CA LYS A 34 9.74 15.34 4.01
C LYS A 34 9.84 13.81 3.94
N ALA A 35 8.87 13.08 4.48
CA ALA A 35 8.84 11.62 4.41
C ALA A 35 8.76 11.10 2.96
N HIS A 36 7.86 11.65 2.14
CA HIS A 36 7.74 11.27 0.73
C HIS A 36 8.99 11.60 -0.08
N ARG A 37 9.61 12.77 0.12
CA ARG A 37 10.86 13.15 -0.58
C ARG A 37 12.01 12.20 -0.24
N PHE A 38 12.24 11.92 1.05
CA PHE A 38 13.29 11.01 1.48
C PHE A 38 13.08 9.58 0.98
N PHE A 39 11.82 9.12 0.92
CA PHE A 39 11.46 7.83 0.32
C PHE A 39 11.78 7.79 -1.19
N ARG A 40 11.42 8.84 -1.95
CA ARG A 40 11.68 8.94 -3.41
C ARG A 40 13.15 9.08 -3.78
N GLY A 41 14.01 9.47 -2.83
CA GLY A 41 15.44 9.67 -3.07
C GLY A 41 15.86 11.14 -3.23
N GLU A 42 14.95 12.09 -3.03
CA GLU A 42 15.23 13.54 -3.02
C GLU A 42 15.85 13.96 -1.67
N GLN A 43 17.00 13.39 -1.34
CA GLN A 43 17.58 13.48 0.01
C GLN A 43 18.39 14.76 0.27
N TRP A 44 18.72 15.50 -0.79
CA TRP A 44 19.49 16.75 -0.73
C TRP A 44 18.64 18.00 -1.05
N TYR A 45 17.32 17.88 -1.08
CA TYR A 45 16.42 19.01 -1.35
C TYR A 45 16.70 20.17 -0.38
N GLY A 46 16.85 21.38 -0.93
CA GLY A 46 17.12 22.60 -0.15
C GLY A 46 18.56 22.75 0.34
N VAL A 47 19.50 21.88 -0.08
CA VAL A 47 20.92 22.02 0.22
C VAL A 47 21.64 22.70 -0.94
N GLU A 48 22.30 23.81 -0.67
CA GLU A 48 23.18 24.48 -1.64
C GLU A 48 24.46 23.65 -1.84
N SER A 49 24.50 22.87 -2.94
CA SER A 49 25.62 21.99 -3.25
C SER A 49 26.72 22.63 -4.11
N GLY A 50 26.60 23.94 -4.40
CA GLY A 50 27.59 24.66 -5.21
C GLY A 50 27.74 24.13 -6.64
N GLY A 51 26.73 23.42 -7.16
CA GLY A 51 26.74 22.81 -8.50
C GLY A 51 27.28 21.37 -8.55
N GLU A 52 27.69 20.77 -7.43
CA GLU A 52 28.03 19.34 -7.39
C GLU A 52 26.80 18.47 -7.09
N GLU A 53 26.68 17.33 -7.78
CA GLU A 53 25.74 16.28 -7.42
C GLU A 53 26.28 15.48 -6.24
N LEU A 54 25.55 15.52 -5.12
CA LEU A 54 25.95 14.84 -3.89
C LEU A 54 25.47 13.38 -3.89
N PRO A 55 26.34 12.42 -3.55
CA PRO A 55 25.96 11.01 -3.47
C PRO A 55 25.02 10.74 -2.30
N PHE A 56 24.22 9.68 -2.37
CA PHE A 56 23.43 9.19 -1.24
C PHE A 56 23.22 7.68 -1.32
N TYR A 57 22.93 7.05 -0.18
CA TYR A 57 22.52 5.65 -0.12
C TYR A 57 21.12 5.55 0.47
N ASN A 58 20.09 5.42 -0.38
CA ASN A 58 18.71 5.36 0.11
C ASN A 58 18.40 3.99 0.73
N PHE A 59 18.64 3.84 2.04
CA PHE A 59 18.26 2.63 2.76
C PHE A 59 16.79 2.67 3.23
N ILE A 60 16.17 3.85 3.26
CA ILE A 60 14.76 4.01 3.66
C ILE A 60 13.82 3.29 2.70
N GLN A 61 14.01 3.47 1.38
CA GLN A 61 13.16 2.85 0.37
C GLN A 61 13.05 1.32 0.51
N PRO A 62 14.16 0.55 0.51
CA PRO A 62 14.08 -0.90 0.63
C PRO A 62 13.49 -1.37 1.97
N VAL A 63 13.71 -0.64 3.08
CA VAL A 63 13.09 -0.95 4.38
C VAL A 63 11.57 -0.80 4.30
N VAL A 64 11.07 0.30 3.75
CA VAL A 64 9.62 0.55 3.58
C VAL A 64 9.00 -0.46 2.62
N GLU A 65 9.63 -0.72 1.47
CA GLU A 65 9.11 -1.67 0.48
C GLU A 65 9.03 -3.10 1.04
N HIS A 66 10.02 -3.52 1.83
CA HIS A 66 10.00 -4.82 2.50
C HIS A 66 8.87 -4.94 3.52
N LYS A 67 8.66 -3.93 4.38
CA LYS A 67 7.57 -3.91 5.36
C LYS A 67 6.20 -3.91 4.69
N VAL A 68 6.01 -3.04 3.70
CA VAL A 68 4.75 -2.95 2.92
C VAL A 68 4.45 -4.27 2.22
N ALA A 69 5.44 -4.87 1.56
CA ALA A 69 5.29 -6.17 0.92
C ALA A 69 4.93 -7.26 1.92
N SER A 70 5.56 -7.28 3.09
CA SER A 70 5.28 -8.27 4.14
C SER A 70 3.84 -8.19 4.66
N VAL A 71 3.27 -6.98 4.77
CA VAL A 71 1.86 -6.78 5.17
C VAL A 71 0.92 -7.16 4.02
N CYS A 72 1.18 -6.66 2.81
CA CYS A 72 0.28 -6.79 1.66
C CYS A 72 0.31 -8.16 0.97
N MET A 73 1.33 -8.99 1.20
CA MET A 73 1.38 -10.38 0.70
C MET A 73 0.37 -11.32 1.39
N ASN A 74 -0.28 -10.87 2.46
CA ASN A 74 -1.38 -11.59 3.07
C ASN A 74 -2.66 -11.32 2.27
N THR A 75 -3.16 -12.33 1.57
CA THR A 75 -4.42 -12.20 0.86
C THR A 75 -5.56 -12.22 1.88
N MET A 76 -6.32 -11.12 1.90
CA MET A 76 -7.46 -10.93 2.75
C MET A 76 -8.73 -11.23 1.95
N SER A 77 -9.48 -12.25 2.38
CA SER A 77 -10.76 -12.58 1.76
C SER A 77 -11.92 -12.22 2.69
N ILE A 78 -12.90 -11.49 2.15
CA ILE A 78 -14.08 -11.06 2.91
C ILE A 78 -15.10 -12.19 2.91
N GLN A 79 -15.57 -12.58 4.09
CA GLN A 79 -16.70 -13.50 4.25
C GLN A 79 -17.80 -12.84 5.07
N TYR A 80 -19.02 -12.88 4.52
CA TYR A 80 -20.21 -12.50 5.27
C TYR A 80 -20.83 -13.76 5.87
N ALA A 81 -21.12 -13.72 7.17
CA ALA A 81 -21.83 -14.76 7.90
C ALA A 81 -23.11 -14.18 8.54
N PRO A 82 -24.19 -14.96 8.67
CA PRO A 82 -25.38 -14.52 9.39
C PRO A 82 -25.07 -14.42 10.90
N MET A 83 -25.50 -13.36 11.58
CA MET A 83 -25.41 -13.29 13.04
C MET A 83 -26.34 -14.33 13.69
N GLU A 84 -25.78 -15.33 14.37
CA GLU A 84 -26.55 -16.41 15.01
C GLU A 84 -27.42 -15.92 16.19
N HIS A 85 -27.01 -14.87 16.89
CA HIS A 85 -27.71 -14.36 18.10
C HIS A 85 -28.76 -13.27 17.82
N ALA A 86 -28.94 -12.82 16.58
CA ALA A 86 -29.80 -11.67 16.24
C ALA A 86 -31.28 -12.05 15.94
N GLY A 87 -31.74 -13.19 16.46
CA GLY A 87 -33.09 -13.72 16.23
C GLY A 87 -33.17 -14.55 14.95
N ALA A 88 -34.03 -15.57 14.96
CA ALA A 88 -34.16 -16.60 13.92
C ALA A 88 -34.28 -16.01 12.50
N LEU A 89 -33.15 -15.79 11.85
CA LEU A 89 -33.10 -15.59 10.41
C LEU A 89 -33.40 -16.94 9.78
N GLY A 90 -34.47 -16.98 8.97
CA GLY A 90 -34.94 -18.20 8.33
C GLY A 90 -33.83 -18.91 7.52
N PRO A 91 -34.06 -20.17 7.10
CA PRO A 91 -33.06 -21.05 6.47
C PRO A 91 -32.40 -20.53 5.17
N GLY A 92 -32.79 -19.36 4.66
CA GLY A 92 -32.20 -18.70 3.49
C GLY A 92 -31.09 -17.67 3.79
N SER A 93 -30.88 -17.24 5.04
CA SER A 93 -29.89 -16.19 5.38
C SER A 93 -28.44 -16.58 5.06
N ALA A 94 -28.08 -17.84 5.28
CA ALA A 94 -26.77 -18.38 4.92
C ALA A 94 -26.55 -18.32 3.40
N GLN A 95 -27.56 -18.61 2.59
CA GLN A 95 -27.47 -18.51 1.12
C GLN A 95 -27.33 -17.06 0.66
N ILE A 96 -28.02 -16.12 1.33
CA ILE A 96 -27.88 -14.68 1.08
C ILE A 96 -26.44 -14.22 1.37
N CYS A 97 -25.89 -14.61 2.52
CA CYS A 97 -24.52 -14.30 2.91
C CYS A 97 -23.48 -14.91 1.95
N GLN A 98 -23.70 -16.13 1.44
CA GLN A 98 -22.86 -16.73 0.41
C GLN A 98 -22.89 -15.93 -0.90
N ARG A 99 -24.08 -15.49 -1.34
CA ARG A 99 -24.22 -14.63 -2.53
C ARG A 99 -23.53 -13.27 -2.33
N LEU A 100 -23.64 -12.68 -1.15
CA LEU A 100 -22.95 -11.43 -0.80
C LEU A 100 -21.43 -11.61 -0.80
N THR A 101 -20.94 -12.73 -0.27
CA THR A 101 -19.51 -13.07 -0.30
C THR A 101 -18.99 -13.20 -1.72
N ALA A 102 -19.71 -13.91 -2.60
CA ALA A 102 -19.35 -14.02 -4.01
C ALA A 102 -19.42 -12.67 -4.76
N TYR A 103 -20.42 -11.84 -4.43
CA TYR A 103 -20.52 -10.49 -4.98
C TYR A 103 -19.36 -9.59 -4.52
N ALA A 104 -18.98 -9.66 -3.25
CA ALA A 104 -17.84 -8.92 -2.70
C ALA A 104 -16.53 -9.31 -3.37
N ALA A 105 -16.28 -10.61 -3.57
CA ALA A 105 -15.12 -11.08 -4.31
C ALA A 105 -15.08 -10.52 -5.75
N ARG A 106 -16.23 -10.51 -6.44
CA ARG A 106 -16.32 -9.91 -7.79
C ARG A 106 -16.09 -8.39 -7.76
N GLN A 107 -16.60 -7.69 -6.76
CA GLN A 107 -16.38 -6.25 -6.61
C GLN A 107 -14.92 -5.93 -6.29
N TRP A 108 -14.27 -6.76 -5.46
CA TRP A 108 -12.85 -6.66 -5.16
C TRP A 108 -11.99 -6.66 -6.43
N GLU A 109 -12.24 -7.61 -7.33
CA GLU A 109 -11.57 -7.71 -8.63
C GLU A 109 -11.91 -6.54 -9.56
N ARG A 110 -13.20 -6.19 -9.68
CA ARG A 110 -13.67 -5.12 -10.57
C ARG A 110 -13.06 -3.76 -10.21
N LEU A 111 -12.96 -3.49 -8.91
CA LEU A 111 -12.46 -2.23 -8.36
C LEU A 111 -10.93 -2.22 -8.22
N LYS A 112 -10.25 -3.34 -8.51
CA LYS A 112 -8.80 -3.52 -8.32
C LYS A 112 -8.35 -3.18 -6.90
N MET A 113 -9.11 -3.67 -5.92
CA MET A 113 -8.93 -3.34 -4.51
C MET A 113 -7.54 -3.70 -3.99
N ASP A 114 -6.91 -4.76 -4.47
CA ASP A 114 -5.53 -5.10 -4.11
C ASP A 114 -4.58 -3.93 -4.36
N LYS A 115 -4.65 -3.30 -5.54
CA LYS A 115 -3.78 -2.17 -5.86
C LYS A 115 -4.03 -0.97 -4.93
N LEU A 116 -5.30 -0.70 -4.63
CA LEU A 116 -5.69 0.40 -3.74
C LEU A 116 -5.25 0.13 -2.29
N CYS A 117 -5.39 -1.10 -1.81
CA CYS A 117 -4.89 -1.53 -0.50
C CYS A 117 -3.36 -1.38 -0.42
N TRP A 118 -2.63 -1.81 -1.44
CA TRP A 118 -1.17 -1.61 -1.50
C TRP A 118 -0.79 -0.14 -1.45
N GLU A 119 -1.53 0.74 -2.15
CA GLU A 119 -1.30 2.18 -2.13
C GLU A 119 -1.57 2.80 -0.75
N VAL A 120 -2.70 2.44 -0.12
CA VAL A 120 -3.06 2.90 1.24
C VAL A 120 -2.01 2.45 2.26
N VAL A 121 -1.61 1.17 2.24
CA VAL A 121 -0.61 0.63 3.17
C VAL A 121 0.74 1.29 2.94
N LYS A 122 1.14 1.52 1.69
CA LYS A 122 2.38 2.22 1.35
C LYS A 122 2.38 3.67 1.85
N ASN A 123 1.30 4.41 1.59
CA ASN A 123 1.18 5.80 2.03
C ASN A 123 1.17 5.90 3.55
N ALA A 124 0.47 5.01 4.25
CA ALA A 124 0.48 4.95 5.70
C ALA A 124 1.87 4.57 6.26
N CYS A 125 2.60 3.65 5.63
CA CYS A 125 3.96 3.32 6.06
C CYS A 125 4.92 4.51 5.94
N ILE A 126 4.73 5.38 4.93
CA ILE A 126 5.56 6.56 4.70
C ILE A 126 5.16 7.71 5.64
N ALA A 127 3.88 8.11 5.60
CA ALA A 127 3.37 9.31 6.26
C ALA A 127 2.77 9.06 7.65
N GLY A 128 2.29 7.85 7.92
CA GLY A 128 1.73 7.38 9.19
C GLY A 128 0.31 6.82 9.08
N ASP A 129 -0.51 7.40 8.21
CA ASP A 129 -1.89 7.02 7.97
C ASP A 129 -2.28 7.24 6.51
N SER A 130 -3.37 6.60 6.08
CA SER A 130 -3.98 6.79 4.77
C SER A 130 -5.44 6.34 4.81
N TYR A 131 -6.26 6.90 3.93
CA TYR A 131 -7.70 6.72 3.97
C TYR A 131 -8.23 6.26 2.62
N LEU A 132 -9.32 5.49 2.65
CA LEU A 132 -10.02 5.04 1.45
C LEU A 132 -11.47 5.53 1.50
N TYR A 133 -11.82 6.41 0.56
CA TYR A 133 -13.14 7.01 0.47
C TYR A 133 -13.97 6.36 -0.65
N PHE A 134 -15.18 5.92 -0.33
CA PHE A 134 -16.15 5.35 -1.27
C PHE A 134 -17.19 6.39 -1.68
N HIS A 135 -17.23 6.73 -2.97
CA HIS A 135 -18.01 7.90 -3.43
C HIS A 135 -19.37 7.57 -4.06
N ASP A 136 -19.67 6.29 -4.31
CA ASP A 136 -20.93 5.85 -4.90
C ASP A 136 -21.44 4.52 -4.34
N GLY A 137 -22.68 4.17 -4.70
CA GLY A 137 -23.32 2.89 -4.32
C GLY A 137 -22.73 1.66 -5.03
N ASP A 138 -21.95 1.88 -6.10
CA ASP A 138 -21.15 0.84 -6.78
C ASP A 138 -19.81 0.60 -6.08
N CYS A 139 -19.57 1.28 -4.95
CA CYS A 139 -18.38 1.16 -4.11
C CYS A 139 -17.08 1.56 -4.81
N GLN A 140 -17.13 2.46 -5.79
CA GLN A 140 -15.93 3.07 -6.35
C GLN A 140 -15.17 3.82 -5.25
N ALA A 141 -13.87 3.55 -5.19
CA ALA A 141 -13.02 3.96 -4.10
C ALA A 141 -11.90 4.88 -4.59
N GLN A 142 -11.52 5.82 -3.74
CA GLN A 142 -10.42 6.74 -3.97
C GLN A 142 -9.55 6.84 -2.73
N VAL A 143 -8.24 6.72 -2.91
CA VAL A 143 -7.26 6.97 -1.85
C VAL A 143 -7.24 8.45 -1.52
N VAL A 144 -7.31 8.76 -0.23
CA VAL A 144 -7.25 10.11 0.31
C VAL A 144 -6.01 10.22 1.19
N ASP A 145 -5.17 11.21 0.88
CA ASP A 145 -3.95 11.48 1.63
C ASP A 145 -4.29 12.07 3.01
N THR A 146 -3.41 11.84 3.99
CA THR A 146 -3.56 12.33 5.37
C THR A 146 -3.81 13.83 5.45
N CYS A 147 -3.12 14.60 4.62
CA CYS A 147 -3.20 16.06 4.54
C CYS A 147 -4.53 16.59 3.99
N ASP A 148 -5.29 15.74 3.31
CA ASP A 148 -6.56 16.09 2.66
C ASP A 148 -7.78 15.76 3.52
N LEU A 149 -7.64 14.89 4.51
CA LEU A 149 -8.70 14.57 5.46
C LEU A 149 -8.57 15.42 6.73
N PHE A 150 -9.64 16.08 7.15
CA PHE A 150 -9.74 16.81 8.42
C PHE A 150 -10.81 16.18 9.30
N LEU A 151 -10.43 15.91 10.55
CA LEU A 151 -11.29 15.25 11.52
C LEU A 151 -11.90 16.26 12.48
N GLY A 152 -13.12 15.99 12.94
CA GLY A 152 -13.79 16.85 13.91
C GLY A 152 -13.19 16.77 15.32
N ASP A 153 -12.64 15.61 15.68
CA ASP A 153 -11.90 15.34 16.92
C ASP A 153 -10.61 14.57 16.61
N GLU A 154 -9.48 15.28 16.61
CA GLU A 154 -8.14 14.73 16.34
C GLU A 154 -7.57 13.89 17.49
N THR A 155 -8.32 13.70 18.58
CA THR A 155 -7.93 12.80 19.68
C THR A 155 -8.58 11.42 19.58
N CYS A 156 -9.66 11.29 18.81
CA CYS A 156 -10.39 10.04 18.68
C CYS A 156 -9.81 9.19 17.53
N PRO A 157 -9.30 7.97 17.80
CA PRO A 157 -8.73 7.08 16.78
C PRO A 157 -9.76 6.49 15.82
N ASP A 158 -11.02 6.41 16.25
CA ASP A 158 -12.09 5.78 15.47
C ASP A 158 -12.75 6.81 14.55
N VAL A 159 -12.55 6.64 13.24
CA VAL A 159 -13.12 7.52 12.21
C VAL A 159 -14.65 7.48 12.22
N GLN A 160 -15.26 6.36 12.61
CA GLN A 160 -16.70 6.22 12.69
C GLN A 160 -17.30 6.93 13.91
N LYS A 161 -16.50 7.35 14.91
CA LYS A 161 -16.97 8.13 16.06
C LYS A 161 -16.81 9.64 15.88
N GLN A 162 -16.26 10.07 14.75
CA GLN A 162 -16.00 11.48 14.48
C GLN A 162 -17.29 12.29 14.35
N PRO A 163 -17.35 13.52 14.91
CA PRO A 163 -18.55 14.35 14.84
C PRO A 163 -18.79 14.86 13.41
N TYR A 164 -17.72 15.12 12.66
CA TYR A 164 -17.74 15.40 11.24
C TYR A 164 -16.43 14.95 10.60
N LEU A 165 -16.45 14.74 9.28
CA LEU A 165 -15.29 14.47 8.45
C LEU A 165 -15.29 15.46 7.28
N LEU A 166 -14.12 15.98 6.92
CA LEU A 166 -13.94 16.84 5.76
C LEU A 166 -12.85 16.30 4.86
N ILE A 167 -13.13 16.21 3.57
CA ILE A 167 -12.12 15.95 2.55
C ILE A 167 -11.93 17.26 1.77
N ALA A 168 -10.74 17.84 1.84
CA ALA A 168 -10.37 18.98 1.01
C ALA A 168 -9.64 18.51 -0.24
N ARG A 169 -10.00 19.08 -1.39
CA ARG A 169 -9.33 18.82 -2.67
C ARG A 169 -9.12 20.11 -3.42
N ARG A 170 -8.00 20.16 -4.15
CA ARG A 170 -7.73 21.20 -5.13
C ARG A 170 -8.28 20.72 -6.47
N GLN A 171 -9.20 21.47 -7.04
CA GLN A 171 -9.81 21.18 -8.34
C GLN A 171 -9.82 22.44 -9.19
N THR A 172 -9.84 22.30 -10.51
CA THR A 172 -9.93 23.46 -11.40
C THR A 172 -11.29 24.13 -11.28
N VAL A 173 -11.33 25.47 -11.33
CA VAL A 173 -12.58 26.22 -11.26
C VAL A 173 -13.56 25.78 -12.34
N GLY A 174 -13.07 25.46 -13.54
CA GLY A 174 -13.89 24.94 -14.64
C GLY A 174 -14.63 23.63 -14.31
N GLU A 175 -13.97 22.67 -13.63
CA GLU A 175 -14.60 21.42 -13.19
C GLU A 175 -15.65 21.65 -12.10
N VAL A 176 -15.34 22.51 -11.14
CA VAL A 176 -16.25 22.82 -10.02
C VAL A 176 -17.48 23.55 -10.51
N ARG A 177 -17.34 24.52 -11.44
CA ARG A 177 -18.47 25.21 -12.08
C ARG A 177 -19.35 24.23 -12.86
N LYS A 178 -18.76 23.28 -13.60
CA LYS A 178 -19.51 22.21 -14.29
C LYS A 178 -20.26 21.32 -13.30
N ALA A 179 -19.64 20.94 -12.19
CA ALA A 179 -20.29 20.15 -11.14
C ALA A 179 -21.45 20.93 -10.49
N ALA A 180 -21.25 22.21 -10.16
CA ALA A 180 -22.27 23.09 -9.59
C ALA A 180 -23.50 23.22 -10.50
N ARG A 181 -23.30 23.37 -11.82
CA ARG A 181 -24.37 23.36 -12.82
C ARG A 181 -25.15 22.05 -12.85
N ARG A 182 -24.46 20.89 -12.74
CA ARG A 182 -25.13 19.57 -12.66
C ARG A 182 -26.01 19.42 -11.43
N TYR A 183 -25.63 20.03 -10.32
CA TYR A 183 -26.43 20.06 -9.09
C TYR A 183 -27.53 21.13 -9.09
N GLY A 184 -27.66 21.90 -10.18
CA GLY A 184 -28.74 22.86 -10.37
C GLY A 184 -28.55 24.19 -9.64
N LEU A 185 -27.31 24.61 -9.36
CA LEU A 185 -27.05 25.96 -8.85
C LEU A 185 -27.31 27.03 -9.91
N GLY A 186 -27.76 28.21 -9.45
CA GLY A 186 -27.94 29.37 -10.34
C GLY A 186 -26.61 29.93 -10.83
N GLU A 187 -26.56 30.40 -12.08
CA GLU A 187 -25.32 30.91 -12.70
C GLU A 187 -24.61 32.01 -11.88
N ALA A 188 -25.36 32.81 -11.11
CA ALA A 188 -24.78 33.83 -10.22
C ALA A 188 -23.91 33.22 -9.09
N GLU A 189 -24.36 32.11 -8.48
CA GLU A 189 -23.60 31.41 -7.44
C GLU A 189 -22.43 30.61 -8.06
N VAL A 190 -22.59 30.12 -9.29
CA VAL A 190 -21.51 29.46 -10.04
C VAL A 190 -20.37 30.42 -10.34
N GLN A 191 -20.67 31.68 -10.68
CA GLN A 191 -19.66 32.72 -10.92
C GLN A 191 -18.93 33.16 -9.66
N SER A 192 -19.55 33.06 -8.48
CA SER A 192 -18.87 33.33 -7.21
C SER A 192 -17.87 32.26 -6.78
N ILE A 193 -17.76 31.15 -7.53
CA ILE A 193 -16.67 30.19 -7.36
C ILE A 193 -15.45 30.78 -8.07
N VAL A 194 -14.54 31.33 -7.26
CA VAL A 194 -13.27 31.93 -7.70
C VAL A 194 -12.07 31.07 -7.28
N PRO A 195 -10.93 31.21 -7.98
CA PRO A 195 -9.66 30.62 -7.58
C PRO A 195 -9.24 31.04 -6.17
N ASP A 196 -8.53 30.16 -5.46
CA ASP A 196 -7.93 30.48 -4.17
C ASP A 196 -6.48 30.03 -4.05
N ASP A 197 -5.74 30.70 -3.18
CA ASP A 197 -4.44 30.21 -2.73
C ASP A 197 -4.71 29.11 -1.69
N GLY A 198 -4.51 27.86 -2.09
CA GLY A 198 -4.56 26.71 -1.18
C GLY A 198 -3.48 26.85 -0.07
N PRO A 199 -3.40 25.88 0.87
CA PRO A 199 -2.32 25.90 1.87
C PRO A 199 -0.95 25.95 1.16
N LEU A 200 -0.13 26.97 1.49
CA LEU A 200 1.20 27.23 0.91
C LEU A 200 2.08 25.97 0.83
N ASP A 201 2.02 25.10 1.84
CA ASP A 201 2.89 23.91 1.90
C ASP A 201 2.46 22.77 0.94
N ARG A 202 1.27 22.88 0.33
CA ARG A 202 0.73 21.91 -0.66
C ARG A 202 1.22 22.19 -2.09
N GLN A 203 1.98 23.29 -2.28
CA GLN A 203 2.47 23.78 -3.57
C GLN A 203 3.36 22.81 -4.36
N GLU A 204 3.92 21.74 -3.79
CA GLU A 204 4.79 20.84 -4.59
C GLU A 204 4.07 19.91 -5.56
N ARG A 205 2.80 19.55 -5.33
CA ARG A 205 1.98 18.94 -6.41
C ARG A 205 1.74 19.95 -7.55
N GLU A 206 1.89 21.24 -7.24
CA GLU A 206 1.62 22.38 -8.11
C GLU A 206 2.92 22.96 -8.74
N GLU A 207 4.12 22.62 -8.25
CA GLU A 207 5.40 23.05 -8.87
C GLU A 207 5.63 22.39 -10.24
N GLU A 208 5.08 21.19 -10.48
CA GLU A 208 4.97 20.61 -11.84
C GLU A 208 3.85 21.24 -12.68
N TRP A 209 2.91 21.94 -12.03
CA TRP A 209 1.76 22.62 -12.62
C TRP A 209 1.87 24.14 -12.40
N GLU A 210 3.07 24.72 -12.53
CA GLU A 210 3.22 26.14 -12.86
C GLU A 210 2.68 26.35 -14.28
N HIS A 211 1.35 26.21 -14.41
CA HIS A 211 0.64 26.69 -15.56
C HIS A 211 0.75 28.20 -15.49
N SER A 212 1.64 28.72 -16.34
CA SER A 212 1.67 30.10 -16.80
C SER A 212 0.40 30.47 -17.59
N ASP A 213 -0.78 29.96 -17.21
CA ASP A 213 -2.02 30.17 -17.93
C ASP A 213 -2.86 31.24 -17.22
N THR A 214 -3.15 32.29 -17.97
CA THR A 214 -3.87 33.49 -17.50
C THR A 214 -5.38 33.25 -17.38
N ARG A 215 -5.86 32.01 -17.58
CA ARG A 215 -7.28 31.67 -17.66
C ARG A 215 -7.80 31.20 -16.31
N GLU A 216 -8.80 31.91 -15.79
CA GLU A 216 -9.44 31.63 -14.50
C GLU A 216 -9.99 30.20 -14.37
N GLU A 217 -10.43 29.58 -15.48
CA GLU A 217 -11.02 28.23 -15.45
C GLU A 217 -10.01 27.11 -15.18
N GLU A 218 -8.74 27.34 -15.48
CA GLU A 218 -7.63 26.39 -15.29
C GLU A 218 -6.95 26.59 -13.94
N GLN A 219 -7.21 27.72 -13.27
CA GLN A 219 -6.76 27.96 -11.90
C GLN A 219 -7.51 27.06 -10.90
N LEU A 220 -6.84 26.78 -9.79
CA LEU A 220 -7.30 25.85 -8.78
C LEU A 220 -8.12 26.56 -7.69
N CYS A 221 -9.13 25.86 -7.18
CA CYS A 221 -9.88 26.27 -6.00
C CYS A 221 -10.00 25.12 -4.99
N THR A 222 -10.13 25.48 -3.72
CA THR A 222 -10.29 24.53 -2.62
C THR A 222 -11.75 24.12 -2.52
N THR A 223 -11.99 22.84 -2.76
CA THR A 223 -13.31 22.21 -2.62
C THR A 223 -13.35 21.36 -1.36
N LEU A 224 -14.44 21.48 -0.62
CA LEU A 224 -14.67 20.75 0.62
C LEU A 224 -15.84 19.81 0.43
N LEU A 225 -15.62 18.55 0.77
CA LEU A 225 -16.65 17.52 0.90
C LEU A 225 -16.81 17.20 2.39
N ALA A 226 -17.98 17.47 2.94
CA ALA A 226 -18.24 17.26 4.36
C ALA A 226 -19.23 16.14 4.61
N PHE A 227 -18.94 15.35 5.64
CA PHE A 227 -19.84 14.37 6.22
C PHE A 227 -20.11 14.70 7.69
N TRP A 228 -21.36 14.59 8.10
CA TRP A 228 -21.76 14.67 9.51
C TRP A 228 -23.00 13.81 9.73
N ARG A 229 -23.31 13.47 10.98
CA ARG A 229 -24.55 12.75 11.30
C ARG A 229 -25.66 13.71 11.72
N ASP A 230 -26.86 13.46 11.23
CA ASP A 230 -28.08 14.14 11.68
C ASP A 230 -28.56 13.59 13.05
N GLU A 231 -29.60 14.19 13.63
CA GLU A 231 -30.21 13.76 14.90
C GLU A 231 -30.69 12.29 14.86
N ASP A 232 -31.08 11.80 13.67
CA ASP A 232 -31.48 10.41 13.41
C ASP A 232 -30.30 9.44 13.25
N GLY A 233 -29.05 9.92 13.34
CA GLY A 233 -27.84 9.12 13.13
C GLY A 233 -27.52 8.80 11.66
N VAL A 234 -28.25 9.40 10.71
CA VAL A 234 -28.00 9.23 9.26
C VAL A 234 -26.89 10.19 8.80
N VAL A 235 -25.98 9.68 7.97
CA VAL A 235 -24.90 10.48 7.38
C VAL A 235 -25.45 11.44 6.33
N CYS A 236 -25.14 12.72 6.52
CA CYS A 236 -25.38 13.80 5.58
C CYS A 236 -24.11 14.15 4.84
N CYS A 237 -24.25 14.57 3.58
CA CYS A 237 -23.16 15.01 2.72
C CYS A 237 -23.47 16.38 2.15
N THR A 238 -22.46 17.25 2.07
CA THR A 238 -22.51 18.51 1.32
C THR A 238 -21.18 18.74 0.64
N ARG A 239 -21.20 19.51 -0.45
CA ARG A 239 -19.98 20.01 -1.08
C ARG A 239 -20.07 21.51 -1.24
N GLY A 240 -18.95 22.17 -0.98
CA GLY A 240 -18.87 23.61 -1.10
C GLY A 240 -17.45 24.11 -1.27
N THR A 241 -17.38 25.39 -1.63
CA THR A 241 -16.18 26.20 -1.56
C THR A 241 -16.32 27.17 -0.38
N ARG A 242 -15.42 28.14 -0.26
CA ARG A 242 -15.46 29.18 0.77
C ARG A 242 -16.81 29.89 0.88
N ASP A 243 -17.36 30.29 -0.26
CA ASP A 243 -18.52 31.18 -0.29
C ASP A 243 -19.83 30.47 -0.66
N VAL A 244 -19.75 29.31 -1.34
CA VAL A 244 -20.92 28.64 -1.93
C VAL A 244 -20.97 27.15 -1.62
N LEU A 245 -22.15 26.66 -1.21
CA LEU A 245 -22.45 25.23 -1.18
C LEU A 245 -23.04 24.80 -2.53
N TYR A 246 -22.19 24.30 -3.42
CA TYR A 246 -22.63 23.86 -4.75
C TYR A 246 -23.36 22.51 -4.75
N GLN A 247 -23.21 21.72 -3.69
CA GLN A 247 -24.11 20.61 -3.41
C GLN A 247 -24.76 20.87 -2.07
N LYS A 248 -26.05 21.22 -2.09
CA LYS A 248 -26.85 21.44 -0.87
C LYS A 248 -26.76 20.21 0.06
N PRO A 249 -26.91 20.38 1.37
CA PRO A 249 -26.94 19.26 2.32
C PRO A 249 -27.96 18.20 1.91
N VAL A 250 -27.47 16.99 1.62
CA VAL A 250 -28.29 15.83 1.26
C VAL A 250 -28.05 14.74 2.29
N ARG A 251 -29.15 14.18 2.82
CA ARG A 251 -29.10 12.95 3.61
C ARG A 251 -28.76 11.79 2.67
N LEU A 252 -27.70 11.03 2.98
CA LEU A 252 -27.35 9.83 2.22
C LEU A 252 -28.39 8.74 2.55
N TYR A 253 -29.44 8.73 1.74
CA TYR A 253 -30.61 7.90 1.93
C TYR A 253 -30.95 7.24 0.60
N GLY A 254 -31.07 5.92 0.60
CA GLY A 254 -31.42 5.14 -0.57
C GLY A 254 -32.39 4.03 -0.19
N GLY A 255 -33.34 3.73 -1.08
CA GLY A 255 -34.18 2.54 -0.97
C GLY A 255 -34.97 2.37 0.34
N GLY A 256 -35.10 3.39 1.20
CA GLY A 256 -35.78 3.30 2.50
C GLY A 256 -34.86 3.12 3.72
N ARG A 257 -33.53 3.19 3.57
CA ARG A 257 -32.54 3.13 4.67
C ARG A 257 -31.50 4.26 4.51
N GLY A 258 -31.17 4.92 5.62
CA GLY A 258 -30.10 5.91 5.68
C GLY A 258 -28.76 5.25 6.00
N LEU A 259 -27.67 5.79 5.45
CA LEU A 259 -26.31 5.35 5.76
C LEU A 259 -25.96 5.71 7.22
N SER A 260 -25.52 4.74 8.02
CA SER A 260 -25.10 4.95 9.43
C SER A 260 -23.59 5.18 9.57
N LEU A 261 -22.80 4.47 8.75
CA LEU A 261 -21.34 4.55 8.72
C LEU A 261 -20.89 5.62 7.73
N TYR A 262 -19.81 6.33 8.06
CA TYR A 262 -19.14 7.17 7.09
C TYR A 262 -18.52 6.30 6.01
N PRO A 263 -18.60 6.69 4.72
CA PRO A 263 -18.06 5.91 3.62
C PRO A 263 -16.53 6.10 3.49
N ILE A 264 -15.81 6.09 4.60
CA ILE A 264 -14.36 6.27 4.70
C ILE A 264 -13.81 5.19 5.62
N ALA A 265 -12.87 4.39 5.11
CA ALA A 265 -12.05 3.48 5.89
C ALA A 265 -10.68 4.12 6.16
N ALA A 266 -10.11 3.86 7.33
CA ALA A 266 -8.83 4.44 7.75
C ALA A 266 -7.83 3.33 8.06
N PHE A 267 -6.63 3.45 7.51
CA PHE A 267 -5.51 2.59 7.86
C PHE A 267 -4.40 3.44 8.49
N ARG A 268 -3.86 2.97 9.60
CA ARG A 268 -2.81 3.65 10.37
C ARG A 268 -1.69 2.66 10.56
N TRP A 269 -0.46 3.10 10.29
CA TRP A 269 0.70 2.22 10.35
C TRP A 269 1.16 1.94 11.78
N MET A 270 1.25 3.00 12.60
CA MET A 270 1.49 2.90 14.04
C MET A 270 0.59 3.87 14.78
N GLY A 271 -0.25 3.36 15.68
CA GLY A 271 -1.16 4.20 16.46
C GLY A 271 -0.45 5.04 17.51
N ARG A 272 -0.75 6.34 17.55
CA ARG A 272 -0.27 7.24 18.62
C ARG A 272 -1.32 7.43 19.70
N ARG A 273 -0.94 7.27 20.97
CA ARG A 273 -1.85 7.46 22.10
C ARG A 273 -2.42 8.88 22.12
N GLY A 274 -3.76 8.98 22.18
CA GLY A 274 -4.47 10.26 22.23
C GLY A 274 -4.44 11.05 20.91
N SER A 275 -4.14 10.38 19.81
CA SER A 275 -4.25 10.95 18.47
C SER A 275 -5.09 10.05 17.57
N SER A 276 -5.84 10.70 16.70
CA SER A 276 -6.50 10.09 15.54
C SER A 276 -5.48 9.55 14.52
N ARG A 277 -4.33 10.20 14.40
CA ARG A 277 -3.31 9.97 13.36
C ARG A 277 -2.27 8.94 13.78
N GLY A 278 -1.69 8.29 12.78
CA GLY A 278 -0.57 7.37 12.97
C GLY A 278 0.79 8.04 12.76
N ASP A 279 1.85 7.37 13.20
CA ASP A 279 3.24 7.74 12.88
C ASP A 279 3.80 6.79 11.80
N GLY A 280 4.53 7.35 10.83
CA GLY A 280 5.15 6.59 9.74
C GLY A 280 6.56 6.11 10.07
N GLU A 281 7.05 5.13 9.31
CA GLU A 281 8.39 4.53 9.48
C GLU A 281 9.51 5.45 8.99
N VAL A 282 9.24 6.30 8.01
CA VAL A 282 10.27 7.10 7.34
C VAL A 282 10.79 8.20 8.25
N THR A 283 9.89 8.93 8.92
CA THR A 283 10.23 10.09 9.76
C THR A 283 11.35 9.82 10.78
N PRO A 284 11.34 8.73 11.57
CA PRO A 284 12.42 8.44 12.52
C PRO A 284 13.75 8.01 11.85
N LEU A 285 13.74 7.54 10.60
CA LEU A 285 14.94 7.09 9.88
C LEU A 285 15.71 8.25 9.20
N ILE A 286 15.03 9.37 8.94
CA ILE A 286 15.59 10.54 8.25
C ILE A 286 16.91 11.05 8.89
N PRO A 287 17.05 11.20 10.22
CA PRO A 287 18.30 11.69 10.81
C PRO A 287 19.50 10.80 10.48
N ASN A 288 19.34 9.48 10.56
CA ASN A 288 20.39 8.51 10.24
C ASN A 288 20.74 8.55 8.75
N GLN A 289 19.74 8.74 7.90
CA GLN A 289 19.91 8.88 6.45
C GLN A 289 20.73 10.13 6.10
N ILE A 290 20.41 11.28 6.73
CA ILE A 290 21.13 12.53 6.56
C ILE A 290 22.60 12.39 6.98
N GLU A 291 22.87 11.80 8.15
CA GLU A 291 24.26 11.63 8.62
C GLU A 291 25.04 10.65 7.74
N THR A 292 24.44 9.54 7.31
CA THR A 292 25.06 8.60 6.37
C THR A 292 25.45 9.30 5.06
N ASN A 293 24.56 10.11 4.51
CA ASN A 293 24.81 10.86 3.28
C ASN A 293 25.90 11.93 3.45
N LYS A 294 25.88 12.68 4.56
CA LYS A 294 26.92 13.66 4.88
C LYS A 294 28.29 12.98 5.00
N MET A 295 28.36 11.84 5.67
CA MET A 295 29.60 11.07 5.78
C MET A 295 30.08 10.59 4.41
N LEU A 296 29.19 10.10 3.56
CA LEU A 296 29.52 9.68 2.19
C LEU A 296 30.06 10.86 1.36
N ALA A 297 29.38 12.01 1.40
CA ALA A 297 29.83 13.22 0.70
C ALA A 297 31.22 13.67 1.19
N ARG A 298 31.44 13.74 2.50
CA ARG A 298 32.75 14.08 3.10
C ARG A 298 33.85 13.11 2.68
N ARG A 299 33.54 11.82 2.61
CA ARG A 299 34.46 10.77 2.15
C ARG A 299 34.86 10.96 0.70
N LEU A 300 33.90 11.22 -0.18
CA LEU A 300 34.19 11.49 -1.59
C LEU A 300 34.98 12.79 -1.75
N MET A 301 34.66 13.84 -0.99
CA MET A 301 35.43 15.09 -1.01
C MET A 301 36.87 14.88 -0.55
N ASN A 302 37.10 14.12 0.54
CA ASN A 302 38.44 13.77 0.98
C ASN A 302 39.19 12.95 -0.09
N ALA A 303 38.52 11.98 -0.74
CA ALA A 303 39.09 11.22 -1.84
C ALA A 303 39.47 12.13 -3.03
N LYS A 304 38.61 13.08 -3.41
CA LYS A 304 38.91 14.10 -4.44
C LYS A 304 40.11 14.97 -4.07
N MET A 305 40.19 15.43 -2.81
CA MET A 305 41.29 16.27 -2.32
C MET A 305 42.62 15.51 -2.20
N THR A 306 42.56 14.22 -1.83
CA THR A 306 43.75 13.35 -1.67
C THR A 306 44.26 12.79 -3.00
N ALA A 307 43.38 12.62 -4.00
CA ALA A 307 43.76 12.14 -5.32
C ALA A 307 44.75 13.08 -6.03
N PHE A 308 44.71 14.38 -5.74
CA PHE A 308 45.60 15.38 -6.33
C PHE A 308 46.50 16.01 -5.27
N SER A 309 47.67 15.41 -5.04
CA SER A 309 48.70 15.97 -4.18
C SER A 309 49.10 17.37 -4.66
N ARG A 310 49.05 18.37 -3.78
CA ARG A 310 49.51 19.72 -4.12
C ARG A 310 51.03 19.76 -4.11
N LEU A 311 51.60 20.25 -5.20
CA LEU A 311 53.02 20.49 -5.32
C LEU A 311 53.38 21.75 -4.53
N VAL A 312 54.26 21.61 -3.54
CA VAL A 312 54.83 22.74 -2.81
C VAL A 312 56.29 22.88 -3.25
N TYR A 313 56.62 24.04 -3.79
CA TYR A 313 57.97 24.34 -4.27
C TYR A 313 58.43 25.70 -3.77
N ASN A 314 59.74 25.85 -3.58
CA ASN A 314 60.33 27.13 -3.21
C ASN A 314 60.51 28.02 -4.46
N ALA A 315 59.77 29.13 -4.52
CA ALA A 315 59.74 30.03 -5.67
C ALA A 315 61.09 30.66 -6.03
N ASP A 316 62.02 30.79 -5.06
CA ASP A 316 63.34 31.39 -5.29
C ASP A 316 64.37 30.39 -5.83
N LYS A 317 64.12 29.09 -5.64
CA LYS A 317 65.02 28.00 -6.04
C LYS A 317 64.61 27.30 -7.33
N VAL A 318 63.35 27.38 -7.73
CA VAL A 318 62.85 26.79 -8.99
C VAL A 318 62.89 27.83 -10.11
N LEU A 319 63.72 27.57 -11.12
CA LEU A 319 63.95 28.50 -12.23
C LEU A 319 62.91 28.37 -13.35
N ASN A 320 62.24 27.21 -13.45
CA ASN A 320 61.26 26.94 -14.49
C ASN A 320 59.91 26.57 -13.87
N LYS A 321 59.02 27.56 -13.73
CA LYS A 321 57.70 27.40 -13.08
C LYS A 321 56.71 26.65 -13.96
N GLU A 322 56.80 26.83 -15.27
CA GLU A 322 55.89 26.24 -16.27
C GLU A 322 56.12 24.73 -16.43
N ALA A 323 57.37 24.27 -16.27
CA ALA A 323 57.72 22.85 -16.31
C ALA A 323 57.25 22.03 -15.08
N LEU A 324 56.66 22.66 -14.07
CA LEU A 324 56.07 21.97 -12.91
C LEU A 324 54.67 21.40 -13.21
N GLU A 325 54.00 21.94 -14.22
CA GLU A 325 52.65 21.53 -14.63
C GLU A 325 52.69 20.46 -15.75
N GLU A 326 53.85 20.27 -16.39
CA GLU A 326 54.03 19.37 -17.53
C GLU A 326 54.63 18.01 -17.10
N VAL A 327 53.91 16.93 -17.37
CA VAL A 327 54.32 15.57 -16.98
C VAL A 327 55.57 15.14 -17.76
N GLY A 328 56.68 14.96 -17.06
CA GLY A 328 57.96 14.48 -17.63
C GLY A 328 58.97 15.58 -17.98
N ALA A 329 58.66 16.84 -17.70
CA ALA A 329 59.59 17.95 -17.92
C ALA A 329 60.69 18.01 -16.84
N ALA A 330 61.92 18.37 -17.24
CA ALA A 330 63.05 18.46 -16.32
C ALA A 330 62.99 19.74 -15.47
N ILE A 331 62.91 19.58 -14.14
CA ILE A 331 62.86 20.69 -13.18
C ILE A 331 64.27 21.25 -12.97
N LYS A 332 64.48 22.55 -13.24
CA LYS A 332 65.75 23.24 -13.02
C LYS A 332 65.77 23.92 -11.65
N VAL A 333 66.77 23.55 -10.83
CA VAL A 333 66.99 24.08 -9.48
C VAL A 333 68.26 24.94 -9.44
N ARG A 334 68.21 26.06 -8.71
CA ARG A 334 69.37 26.92 -8.44
C ARG A 334 70.14 26.42 -7.20
N ASP A 335 71.46 26.28 -7.35
CA ASP A 335 72.45 25.95 -6.31
C ASP A 335 72.22 24.62 -5.57
N MET A 336 72.67 23.53 -6.18
CA MET A 336 72.49 22.17 -5.66
C MET A 336 73.63 21.79 -4.69
N GLN A 337 73.83 22.56 -3.62
CA GLN A 337 74.73 22.16 -2.54
C GLN A 337 74.02 21.19 -1.59
N ALA A 338 74.26 19.89 -1.82
CA ALA A 338 74.21 18.76 -0.88
C ALA A 338 73.04 18.64 0.13
N ASN A 339 71.86 19.23 -0.12
CA ASN A 339 70.65 18.96 0.66
C ASN A 339 69.58 18.32 -0.20
N ALA A 340 68.84 17.40 0.42
CA ALA A 340 67.92 16.49 -0.23
C ALA A 340 66.88 17.22 -1.11
N VAL A 341 66.62 16.69 -2.29
CA VAL A 341 65.64 17.21 -3.27
C VAL A 341 64.26 17.45 -2.63
N THR A 342 63.94 16.72 -1.55
CA THR A 342 62.75 16.88 -0.71
C THR A 342 62.60 18.26 -0.07
N ASP A 343 63.68 19.02 0.14
CA ASP A 343 63.63 20.36 0.73
C ASP A 343 63.30 21.45 -0.31
N ILE A 344 63.39 21.12 -1.60
CA ILE A 344 63.22 22.05 -2.72
C ILE A 344 61.86 21.84 -3.40
N VAL A 345 61.44 20.58 -3.54
CA VAL A 345 60.14 20.18 -4.09
C VAL A 345 59.58 19.09 -3.20
N SER A 346 58.43 19.36 -2.58
CA SER A 346 57.72 18.39 -1.76
C SER A 346 56.26 18.33 -2.20
N TYR A 347 55.75 17.13 -2.39
CA TYR A 347 54.31 16.93 -2.52
C TYR A 347 53.72 16.92 -1.13
N LEU A 348 52.79 17.85 -0.86
CA LEU A 348 52.04 17.80 0.39
C LEU A 348 51.10 16.59 0.29
N GLY A 349 51.49 15.49 0.94
CA GLY A 349 50.62 14.33 1.09
C GLY A 349 49.38 14.75 1.86
N ALA A 350 48.21 14.64 1.24
CA ALA A 350 46.96 14.85 1.95
C ALA A 350 46.80 13.77 3.02
N ALA A 351 46.39 14.16 4.23
CA ALA A 351 46.21 13.21 5.32
C ALA A 351 45.10 12.20 4.93
N PRO A 352 45.39 10.88 4.98
CA PRO A 352 44.37 9.89 4.71
C PRO A 352 43.26 10.01 5.76
N MET A 353 42.01 9.89 5.33
CA MET A 353 40.88 9.88 6.25
C MET A 353 40.94 8.66 7.18
N SER A 354 40.51 8.81 8.43
CA SER A 354 40.43 7.68 9.37
C SER A 354 39.51 6.56 8.83
N PRO A 355 39.95 5.29 8.89
CA PRO A 355 39.09 4.13 8.60
C PRO A 355 37.81 4.09 9.45
N ASP A 356 37.82 4.68 10.65
CA ASP A 356 36.67 4.70 11.56
C ASP A 356 35.46 5.42 10.94
N ALA A 357 35.69 6.42 10.09
CA ALA A 357 34.60 7.11 9.40
C ALA A 357 33.89 6.22 8.36
N GLN A 358 34.58 5.22 7.79
CA GLN A 358 33.93 4.20 6.97
C GLN A 358 33.16 3.20 7.84
N ALA A 359 33.79 2.74 8.93
CA ALA A 359 33.19 1.77 9.85
C ALA A 359 31.89 2.30 10.47
N LEU A 360 31.90 3.55 10.98
CA LEU A 360 30.72 4.18 11.58
C LEU A 360 29.57 4.36 10.56
N ALA A 361 29.87 4.71 9.31
CA ALA A 361 28.84 4.84 8.28
C ALA A 361 28.18 3.48 7.96
N GLN A 362 28.96 2.40 7.93
CA GLN A 362 28.43 1.05 7.75
C GLN A 362 27.64 0.57 8.97
N GLU A 363 28.15 0.83 10.17
CA GLU A 363 27.46 0.52 11.43
C GLU A 363 26.09 1.19 11.51
N LEU A 364 26.01 2.49 11.18
CA LEU A 364 24.75 3.23 11.16
C LEU A 364 23.74 2.61 10.20
N VAL A 365 24.14 2.25 8.97
CA VAL A 365 23.24 1.62 8.00
C VAL A 365 22.80 0.24 8.49
N GLN A 366 23.71 -0.59 8.97
CA GLN A 366 23.42 -1.95 9.41
C GLN A 366 22.51 -1.96 10.64
N GLN A 367 22.89 -1.25 11.70
CA GLN A 367 22.09 -1.18 12.93
C GLN A 367 20.72 -0.54 12.66
N THR A 368 20.62 0.46 11.78
CA THR A 368 19.33 1.06 11.43
C THR A 368 18.42 0.04 10.73
N ARG A 369 18.95 -0.75 9.78
CA ARG A 369 18.18 -1.80 9.10
C ARG A 369 17.75 -2.91 10.05
N ASP A 370 18.66 -3.35 10.92
CA ASP A 370 18.38 -4.40 11.91
C ASP A 370 17.33 -3.96 12.93
N LEU A 371 17.45 -2.73 13.47
CA LEU A 371 16.48 -2.15 14.41
C LEU A 371 15.13 -1.86 13.74
N ALA A 372 15.11 -1.55 12.45
CA ALA A 372 13.87 -1.41 11.68
C ALA A 372 13.19 -2.76 11.39
N GLY A 373 13.78 -3.90 11.76
CA GLY A 373 13.23 -5.23 11.46
C GLY A 373 13.45 -5.67 10.01
N ALA A 374 14.32 -4.97 9.28
CA ALA A 374 14.69 -5.25 7.89
C ALA A 374 16.15 -5.75 7.80
N GLY A 375 16.56 -6.59 8.75
CA GLY A 375 17.86 -7.25 8.74
C GLY A 375 17.99 -8.27 7.60
N ASP A 376 19.20 -8.74 7.32
CA ASP A 376 19.49 -9.57 6.14
C ASP A 376 18.72 -10.91 6.13
N ALA A 377 18.38 -11.45 7.30
CA ALA A 377 17.50 -12.62 7.44
C ALA A 377 16.05 -12.33 6.99
N ALA A 378 15.55 -11.12 7.24
CA ALA A 378 14.20 -10.68 6.86
C ALA A 378 14.11 -10.39 5.35
N LEU A 379 15.20 -9.94 4.74
CA LEU A 379 15.31 -9.62 3.31
C LEU A 379 15.55 -10.85 2.42
N GLY A 380 15.58 -12.06 3.02
CA GLY A 380 15.69 -13.30 2.26
C GLY A 380 17.10 -13.69 1.86
N GLN A 381 18.14 -13.13 2.49
CA GLN A 381 19.53 -13.61 2.33
C GLN A 381 19.80 -14.89 3.15
N VAL A 382 18.82 -15.78 3.24
CA VAL A 382 19.03 -17.12 3.80
C VAL A 382 19.52 -18.01 2.67
N ASN A 383 20.75 -18.51 2.77
CA ASN A 383 21.34 -19.34 1.73
C ASN A 383 20.48 -20.61 1.50
N PRO A 384 19.78 -20.73 0.35
CA PRO A 384 18.80 -21.79 0.12
C PRO A 384 19.42 -23.19 0.12
N GLU A 385 20.71 -23.30 -0.17
CA GLU A 385 21.44 -24.57 -0.20
C GLU A 385 21.73 -25.13 1.20
N LYS A 386 21.61 -24.30 2.25
CA LYS A 386 22.00 -24.66 3.63
C LYS A 386 20.83 -24.69 4.62
N ALA A 387 19.64 -24.20 4.24
CA ALA A 387 18.48 -24.11 5.13
C ALA A 387 17.29 -24.89 4.54
N SER A 388 16.61 -25.70 5.36
CA SER A 388 15.37 -26.35 4.94
C SER A 388 14.28 -25.31 4.67
N GLY A 389 13.34 -25.58 3.75
CA GLY A 389 12.22 -24.67 3.47
C GLY A 389 11.44 -24.29 4.75
N ALA A 390 11.32 -25.21 5.70
CA ALA A 390 10.75 -24.96 7.02
C ALA A 390 11.58 -24.01 7.89
N ALA A 391 12.92 -24.07 7.84
CA ALA A 391 13.80 -23.14 8.53
C ALA A 391 13.74 -21.72 7.93
N ILE A 392 13.65 -21.61 6.60
CA ILE A 392 13.47 -20.32 5.91
C ILE A 392 12.13 -19.69 6.32
N ILE A 393 11.07 -20.49 6.37
CA ILE A 393 9.75 -20.04 6.83
C ILE A 393 9.79 -19.63 8.29
N ALA A 394 10.41 -20.42 9.18
CA ALA A 394 10.54 -20.07 10.59
C ALA A 394 11.31 -18.76 10.82
N VAL A 395 12.42 -18.54 10.08
CA VAL A 395 13.19 -17.29 10.15
C VAL A 395 12.36 -16.11 9.67
N ARG A 396 11.55 -16.29 8.62
CA ARG A 396 10.67 -15.24 8.11
C ARG A 396 9.49 -14.96 9.03
N ASP A 397 8.86 -15.99 9.58
CA ASP A 397 7.77 -15.85 10.56
C ASP A 397 8.29 -15.12 11.80
N GLN A 398 9.51 -15.44 12.24
CA GLN A 398 10.19 -14.71 13.31
C GLN A 398 10.48 -13.25 12.94
N ALA A 399 10.85 -12.98 11.69
CA ALA A 399 11.04 -11.61 11.19
C ALA A 399 9.72 -10.85 10.97
N ALA A 400 8.60 -11.55 10.83
CA ALA A 400 7.26 -10.98 10.68
C ALA A 400 6.60 -10.67 12.05
N LEU A 401 7.11 -11.21 13.16
CA LEU A 401 6.59 -10.93 14.51
C LEU A 401 6.42 -9.44 14.82
N PRO A 402 7.37 -8.54 14.48
CA PRO A 402 7.22 -7.11 14.71
C PRO A 402 6.13 -6.46 13.83
N LEU A 403 5.75 -7.11 12.72
CA LEU A 403 4.75 -6.62 11.77
C LEU A 403 3.34 -7.21 12.02
N ASN A 404 3.18 -8.08 13.02
CA ASN A 404 1.88 -8.68 13.33
C ASN A 404 0.82 -7.66 13.72
N GLU A 405 1.21 -6.57 14.39
CA GLU A 405 0.31 -5.45 14.71
C GLU A 405 -0.22 -4.82 13.42
N GLN A 406 0.67 -4.51 12.47
CA GLN A 406 0.29 -3.93 11.17
C GLN A 406 -0.57 -4.89 10.33
N ILE A 407 -0.32 -6.20 10.40
CA ILE A 407 -1.16 -7.21 9.74
C ILE A 407 -2.57 -7.26 10.37
N ALA A 408 -2.66 -7.16 11.70
CA ALA A 408 -3.94 -7.08 12.41
C ALA A 408 -4.70 -5.79 12.09
N ASP A 409 -4.02 -4.65 12.04
CA ASP A 409 -4.61 -3.37 11.63
C ASP A 409 -5.05 -3.40 10.16
N PHE A 410 -4.30 -4.07 9.28
CA PHE A 410 -4.69 -4.23 7.88
C PHE A 410 -5.92 -5.14 7.74
N ARG A 411 -6.02 -6.19 8.56
CA ARG A 411 -7.22 -7.03 8.64
C ARG A 411 -8.44 -6.20 9.09
N GLN A 412 -8.29 -5.38 10.14
CA GLN A 412 -9.35 -4.50 10.61
C GLN A 412 -9.77 -3.49 9.53
N PHE A 413 -8.81 -2.92 8.78
CA PHE A 413 -9.09 -2.03 7.67
C PHE A 413 -9.94 -2.70 6.57
N VAL A 414 -9.64 -3.96 6.21
CA VAL A 414 -10.45 -4.72 5.25
C VAL A 414 -11.84 -5.04 5.81
N GLU A 415 -11.96 -5.30 7.11
CA GLU A 415 -13.25 -5.47 7.80
C GLU A 415 -14.10 -4.18 7.77
N ASP A 416 -13.47 -3.03 7.99
CA ASP A 416 -14.12 -1.72 7.89
C ASP A 416 -14.61 -1.44 6.46
N VAL A 417 -13.81 -1.78 5.45
CA VAL A 417 -14.21 -1.70 4.03
C VAL A 417 -15.42 -2.59 3.76
N ALA A 418 -15.40 -3.85 4.22
CA ALA A 418 -16.51 -4.78 4.05
C ALA A 418 -17.79 -4.30 4.76
N SER A 419 -17.66 -3.63 5.90
CA SER A 419 -18.76 -3.02 6.65
C SER A 419 -19.37 -1.84 5.89
N ILE A 420 -18.53 -0.96 5.33
CA ILE A 420 -18.97 0.17 4.51
C ILE A 420 -19.67 -0.32 3.25
N TRP A 421 -19.13 -1.35 2.58
CA TRP A 421 -19.77 -1.95 1.40
C TRP A 421 -21.15 -2.50 1.71
N PHE A 422 -21.31 -3.20 2.83
CA PHE A 422 -22.61 -3.72 3.24
C PHE A 422 -23.63 -2.59 3.46
N GLU A 423 -23.24 -1.51 4.14
CA GLU A 423 -24.10 -0.34 4.33
C GLU A 423 -24.45 0.36 3.01
N LEU A 424 -23.49 0.52 2.10
CA LEU A 424 -23.72 1.11 0.77
C LEU A 424 -24.65 0.25 -0.08
N TRP A 425 -24.48 -1.07 -0.08
CA TRP A 425 -25.37 -1.99 -0.80
C TRP A 425 -26.76 -2.04 -0.19
N ALA A 426 -26.89 -1.97 1.14
CA ALA A 426 -28.17 -1.94 1.82
C ALA A 426 -28.94 -0.62 1.58
N ALA A 427 -28.23 0.50 1.39
CA ALA A 427 -28.83 1.80 1.10
C ALA A 427 -29.15 1.99 -0.39
N TYR A 428 -28.15 1.85 -1.27
CA TYR A 428 -28.31 2.17 -2.70
C TYR A 428 -28.83 1.00 -3.54
N TYR A 429 -28.68 -0.23 -3.06
CA TYR A 429 -29.19 -1.45 -3.69
C TYR A 429 -28.90 -1.49 -5.21
N PRO A 430 -27.62 -1.68 -5.60
CA PRO A 430 -27.19 -1.54 -6.98
C PRO A 430 -27.87 -2.55 -7.91
N ALA A 431 -28.00 -2.19 -9.19
CA ALA A 431 -28.76 -2.94 -10.17
C ALA A 431 -28.33 -4.42 -10.29
N GLU A 432 -27.03 -4.71 -10.13
CA GLU A 432 -26.50 -6.08 -10.17
C GLU A 432 -27.03 -6.97 -9.03
N LEU A 433 -27.26 -6.41 -7.83
CA LEU A 433 -27.87 -7.12 -6.70
C LEU A 433 -29.39 -7.29 -6.89
N SER A 434 -30.01 -6.47 -7.75
CA SER A 434 -31.45 -6.53 -8.03
C SER A 434 -31.86 -7.47 -9.17
N ARG A 435 -31.02 -7.63 -10.19
CA ARG A 435 -31.35 -8.37 -11.44
C ARG A 435 -30.25 -9.32 -11.92
N GLY A 436 -29.14 -9.43 -11.19
CA GLY A 436 -28.02 -10.29 -11.55
C GLY A 436 -28.17 -11.73 -11.04
N ILE A 437 -27.13 -12.54 -11.28
CA ILE A 437 -27.02 -13.94 -10.82
C ILE A 437 -27.09 -14.04 -9.28
N TYR A 438 -26.73 -12.95 -8.60
CA TYR A 438 -26.78 -12.79 -7.14
C TYR A 438 -28.04 -12.06 -6.65
N ALA A 439 -29.14 -12.11 -7.40
CA ALA A 439 -30.36 -11.39 -7.07
C ALA A 439 -30.82 -11.65 -5.62
N LEU A 440 -31.02 -10.57 -4.88
CA LEU A 440 -31.42 -10.51 -3.47
C LEU A 440 -32.48 -9.44 -3.35
N SER A 441 -33.57 -9.60 -2.58
CA SER A 441 -34.52 -8.49 -2.47
C SER A 441 -33.96 -7.37 -1.58
N GLY A 442 -34.23 -6.11 -1.93
CA GLY A 442 -33.76 -4.96 -1.14
C GLY A 442 -34.34 -4.92 0.28
N GLU A 443 -35.47 -5.58 0.55
CA GLU A 443 -36.01 -5.74 1.92
C GLU A 443 -35.22 -6.75 2.74
N GLU A 444 -34.79 -7.86 2.16
CA GLU A 444 -33.97 -8.88 2.83
C GLU A 444 -32.61 -8.30 3.24
N LEU A 445 -31.95 -7.58 2.34
CA LEU A 445 -30.66 -6.93 2.58
C LEU A 445 -30.73 -5.89 3.72
N ARG A 446 -31.85 -5.16 3.84
CA ARG A 446 -32.05 -4.16 4.89
C ARG A 446 -32.33 -4.77 6.26
N ARG A 447 -32.91 -5.97 6.32
CA ARG A 447 -33.20 -6.68 7.58
C ARG A 447 -32.03 -7.59 8.01
N LEU A 448 -31.14 -7.92 7.09
CA LEU A 448 -29.98 -8.77 7.35
C LEU A 448 -29.03 -8.09 8.34
N ARG A 449 -28.69 -8.80 9.41
CA ARG A 449 -27.55 -8.46 10.27
C ARG A 449 -26.44 -9.47 9.99
N VAL A 450 -25.34 -8.97 9.44
CA VAL A 450 -24.19 -9.79 9.07
C VAL A 450 -23.08 -9.64 10.09
N GLU A 451 -22.43 -10.75 10.40
CA GLU A 451 -21.10 -10.78 10.98
C GLU A 451 -20.10 -10.84 9.82
N ILE A 452 -19.04 -10.05 9.88
CA ILE A 452 -18.00 -10.01 8.86
C ILE A 452 -16.80 -10.74 9.42
N ARG A 453 -16.28 -11.70 8.65
CA ARG A 453 -15.03 -12.38 8.98
C ARG A 453 -14.07 -12.19 7.83
N ILE A 454 -12.85 -11.77 8.17
CA ILE A 454 -11.75 -11.70 7.22
C ILE A 454 -10.91 -12.96 7.40
N ASP A 455 -10.83 -13.76 6.35
CA ASP A 455 -9.97 -14.92 6.27
C ASP A 455 -8.63 -14.49 5.67
N VAL A 456 -7.58 -14.68 6.47
CA VAL A 456 -6.21 -14.35 6.12
C VAL A 456 -5.53 -15.60 5.59
N SER A 457 -5.22 -15.60 4.30
CA SER A 457 -4.43 -16.65 3.68
C SER A 457 -3.06 -16.10 3.29
N PRO A 458 -1.95 -16.64 3.83
CA PRO A 458 -0.61 -16.24 3.41
C PRO A 458 -0.43 -16.59 1.93
N ASN A 459 -0.45 -15.60 1.05
CA ASN A 459 -0.33 -15.81 -0.39
C ASN A 459 1.13 -15.74 -0.84
N SER A 460 2.01 -16.31 -0.01
CA SER A 460 3.45 -16.27 -0.28
C SER A 460 3.88 -17.51 -1.06
N PRO A 461 4.77 -17.39 -2.06
CA PRO A 461 5.27 -18.54 -2.83
C PRO A 461 5.83 -19.68 -1.95
N TYR A 462 6.38 -19.33 -0.79
CA TYR A 462 6.93 -20.30 0.17
C TYR A 462 5.87 -21.02 1.00
N SER A 463 4.76 -20.36 1.33
CA SER A 463 3.63 -20.99 2.03
C SER A 463 2.97 -22.04 1.14
N ARG A 464 2.84 -21.73 -0.16
CA ARG A 464 2.41 -22.69 -1.20
C ARG A 464 3.39 -23.84 -1.30
N TYR A 465 4.69 -23.57 -1.38
CA TYR A 465 5.73 -24.60 -1.39
C TYR A 465 5.68 -25.50 -0.14
N ALA A 466 5.42 -24.94 1.04
CA ALA A 466 5.30 -25.71 2.27
C ALA A 466 4.05 -26.60 2.30
N GLN A 467 2.92 -26.09 1.81
CA GLN A 467 1.69 -26.89 1.64
C GLN A 467 1.92 -28.01 0.62
N GLU A 468 2.58 -27.72 -0.50
CA GLU A 468 2.95 -28.72 -1.51
C GLU A 468 3.88 -29.79 -0.93
N GLN A 469 4.91 -29.41 -0.17
CA GLN A 469 5.77 -30.37 0.51
C GLN A 469 5.01 -31.21 1.55
N ALA A 470 4.08 -30.62 2.29
CA ALA A 470 3.25 -31.37 3.23
C ALA A 470 2.37 -32.41 2.51
N LEU A 471 1.73 -32.01 1.41
CA LEU A 471 0.93 -32.90 0.56
C LEU A 471 1.79 -33.98 -0.10
N GLU A 472 2.98 -33.64 -0.59
CA GLU A 472 3.92 -34.59 -1.17
C GLU A 472 4.39 -35.60 -0.14
N ASN A 473 4.69 -35.17 1.08
CA ASN A 473 5.05 -36.06 2.19
C ASN A 473 3.90 -37.02 2.57
N LEU A 474 2.64 -36.56 2.55
CA LEU A 474 1.48 -37.41 2.79
C LEU A 474 1.26 -38.43 1.67
N PHE A 475 1.50 -38.03 0.42
CA PHE A 475 1.46 -38.92 -0.74
C PHE A 475 2.58 -39.97 -0.69
N GLN A 476 3.82 -39.56 -0.40
CA GLN A 476 4.96 -40.47 -0.26
C GLN A 476 4.76 -41.49 0.89
N LYS A 477 4.06 -41.09 1.96
CA LYS A 477 3.68 -41.99 3.07
C LYS A 477 2.49 -42.90 2.75
N GLY A 478 1.85 -42.74 1.60
CA GLY A 478 0.71 -43.55 1.16
C GLY A 478 -0.59 -43.29 1.91
N VAL A 479 -0.70 -42.17 2.62
CA VAL A 479 -1.93 -41.81 3.38
C VAL A 479 -3.01 -41.26 2.45
N ILE A 480 -2.60 -40.62 1.35
CA ILE A 480 -3.49 -40.08 0.32
C ILE A 480 -3.22 -40.75 -1.02
N THR A 481 -4.27 -40.93 -1.81
CA THR A 481 -4.17 -41.45 -3.18
C THR A 481 -3.76 -40.36 -4.17
N PHE A 482 -3.35 -40.76 -5.37
CA PHE A 482 -2.99 -39.82 -6.44
C PHE A 482 -4.16 -38.91 -6.84
N GLU A 483 -5.40 -39.40 -6.81
CA GLU A 483 -6.59 -38.58 -7.12
C GLU A 483 -6.86 -37.53 -6.04
N GLU A 484 -6.72 -37.90 -4.76
CA GLU A 484 -6.87 -36.99 -3.62
C GLU A 484 -5.74 -35.95 -3.57
N TYR A 485 -4.51 -36.34 -3.93
CA TYR A 485 -3.38 -35.42 -4.03
C TYR A 485 -3.64 -34.32 -5.08
N VAL A 486 -4.07 -34.70 -6.29
CA VAL A 486 -4.33 -33.72 -7.37
C VAL A 486 -5.53 -32.82 -7.05
N ALA A 487 -6.56 -33.37 -6.41
CA ALA A 487 -7.72 -32.59 -5.99
C ALA A 487 -7.38 -31.57 -4.87
N ALA A 488 -6.44 -31.91 -3.99
CA ALA A 488 -6.01 -31.06 -2.89
C ALA A 488 -4.99 -29.97 -3.29
N LEU A 489 -4.40 -30.04 -4.49
CA LEU A 489 -3.50 -29.00 -5.00
C LEU A 489 -4.27 -27.71 -5.33
N ASP A 490 -3.66 -26.57 -5.01
CA ASP A 490 -4.14 -25.25 -5.41
C ASP A 490 -4.03 -25.07 -6.94
N GLU A 491 -4.92 -24.26 -7.54
CA GLU A 491 -4.90 -23.97 -8.99
C GLU A 491 -3.60 -23.24 -9.40
N ASN A 492 -3.00 -22.50 -8.49
CA ASN A 492 -1.74 -21.78 -8.70
C ASN A 492 -0.51 -22.45 -8.05
N ALA A 493 -0.58 -23.77 -7.82
CA ALA A 493 0.55 -24.56 -7.31
C ALA A 493 1.74 -24.57 -8.29
N ALA A 494 2.97 -24.72 -7.78
CA ALA A 494 4.16 -24.92 -8.59
C ALA A 494 4.13 -26.28 -9.32
N ALA A 495 3.44 -27.27 -8.72
CA ALA A 495 3.08 -28.51 -9.39
C ALA A 495 1.98 -28.25 -10.44
N PRO A 496 2.14 -28.73 -11.69
CA PRO A 496 1.19 -28.44 -12.77
C PRO A 496 -0.11 -29.24 -12.60
N LYS A 497 -1.06 -28.70 -11.83
CA LYS A 497 -2.36 -29.31 -11.54
C LYS A 497 -3.10 -29.75 -12.81
N GLN A 498 -3.22 -28.88 -13.80
CA GLN A 498 -3.89 -29.19 -15.08
C GLN A 498 -3.29 -30.42 -15.78
N LYS A 499 -1.95 -30.54 -15.83
CA LYS A 499 -1.31 -31.71 -16.45
C LYS A 499 -1.56 -32.99 -15.67
N LEU A 500 -1.69 -32.90 -14.34
CA LEU A 500 -1.99 -34.04 -13.49
C LEU A 500 -3.47 -34.47 -13.61
N GLU A 501 -4.38 -33.51 -13.74
CA GLU A 501 -5.79 -33.76 -14.05
C GLU A 501 -5.96 -34.44 -15.42
N ASP A 502 -5.22 -33.98 -16.43
CA ASP A 502 -5.19 -34.60 -17.76
C ASP A 502 -4.73 -36.07 -17.69
N ILE A 503 -3.73 -36.37 -16.86
CA ILE A 503 -3.25 -37.74 -16.64
C ILE A 503 -4.33 -38.60 -15.95
N ILE A 504 -5.07 -38.04 -14.98
CA ILE A 504 -6.20 -38.74 -14.34
C ILE A 504 -7.30 -39.02 -15.36
N GLN A 505 -7.66 -38.05 -16.20
CA GLN A 505 -8.65 -38.24 -17.25
C GLN A 505 -8.21 -39.27 -18.29
N ALA A 506 -6.94 -39.25 -18.70
CA ALA A 506 -6.35 -40.26 -19.59
C ALA A 506 -6.39 -41.68 -18.99
N ARG A 507 -6.15 -41.82 -17.68
CA ARG A 507 -6.24 -43.11 -16.98
C ARG A 507 -7.69 -43.60 -16.84
N LYS A 508 -8.63 -42.70 -16.56
CA LYS A 508 -10.08 -43.03 -16.47
C LYS A 508 -10.63 -43.49 -17.83
N SER A 509 -10.24 -42.82 -18.92
CA SER A 509 -10.63 -43.21 -20.28
C SER A 509 -10.00 -44.53 -20.74
N GLN A 510 -8.72 -44.80 -20.41
CA GLN A 510 -8.09 -46.10 -20.68
C GLN A 510 -8.70 -47.25 -19.84
N GLY A 511 -9.06 -46.99 -18.58
CA GLY A 511 -9.72 -47.96 -17.71
C GLY A 511 -11.15 -48.31 -18.15
N GLN A 512 -11.88 -47.37 -18.74
CA GLN A 512 -13.20 -47.61 -19.35
C GLN A 512 -13.08 -48.44 -20.65
N GLY A 513 -12.11 -48.13 -21.52
CA GLY A 513 -11.84 -48.93 -22.72
C GLY A 513 -11.40 -50.38 -22.43
N GLN A 514 -10.69 -50.61 -21.31
CA GLN A 514 -10.36 -51.97 -20.85
C GLN A 514 -11.56 -52.72 -20.23
N ARG A 515 -12.51 -52.01 -19.62
CA ARG A 515 -13.75 -52.61 -19.10
C ARG A 515 -14.70 -53.01 -20.22
N GLU A 516 -14.83 -52.19 -21.26
CA GLU A 516 -15.65 -52.51 -22.44
C GLU A 516 -15.05 -53.66 -23.26
N SER A 517 -13.71 -53.71 -23.41
CA SER A 517 -13.06 -54.84 -24.10
C SER A 517 -13.10 -56.16 -23.32
N ARG A 518 -13.05 -56.14 -21.97
CA ARG A 518 -13.25 -57.34 -21.13
C ARG A 518 -14.70 -57.84 -21.14
N VAL A 519 -15.70 -56.96 -21.20
CA VAL A 519 -17.11 -57.36 -21.34
C VAL A 519 -17.36 -57.93 -22.75
N GLY A 520 -16.71 -57.41 -23.78
CA GLY A 520 -16.77 -57.96 -25.14
C GLY A 520 -16.14 -59.35 -25.29
N THR A 521 -15.10 -59.69 -24.52
CA THR A 521 -14.48 -61.03 -24.55
C THR A 521 -15.23 -62.06 -23.70
N ALA A 522 -15.95 -61.65 -22.65
CA ALA A 522 -16.74 -62.55 -21.81
C ALA A 522 -18.03 -63.06 -22.49
N ILE A 523 -18.54 -62.38 -23.52
CA ILE A 523 -19.75 -62.80 -24.26
C ILE A 523 -19.45 -63.87 -25.32
N LEU A 524 -18.18 -64.04 -25.75
CA LEU A 524 -17.79 -64.96 -26.84
C LEU A 524 -17.18 -66.29 -26.38
N GLY A 525 -17.15 -66.58 -25.08
CA GLY A 525 -16.48 -67.78 -24.55
C GLY A 525 -17.20 -68.45 -23.40
N SER A 526 -18.25 -69.23 -23.68
CA SER A 526 -18.63 -70.38 -22.84
C SER A 526 -19.31 -71.48 -23.67
N PRO A 527 -18.84 -72.75 -23.58
CA PRO A 527 -19.28 -73.87 -24.41
C PRO A 527 -20.50 -74.57 -23.80
N ALA A 528 -21.44 -75.00 -24.63
CA ALA A 528 -22.57 -75.84 -24.22
C ALA A 528 -22.63 -77.11 -25.07
N GLY A 529 -22.65 -78.27 -24.41
CA GLY A 529 -23.24 -79.48 -24.96
C GLY A 529 -22.51 -80.79 -24.69
N GLN A 530 -22.65 -81.34 -23.49
CA GLN A 530 -22.70 -82.80 -23.30
C GLN A 530 -23.63 -83.12 -22.13
N GLN A 531 -24.90 -83.39 -22.44
CA GLN A 531 -25.80 -84.15 -21.58
C GLN A 531 -25.68 -85.62 -21.96
N ASN A 532 -25.53 -86.43 -20.93
CA ASN A 532 -25.27 -87.85 -20.96
C ASN A 532 -26.58 -88.55 -20.60
N GLU A 533 -27.10 -89.44 -21.43
CA GLU A 533 -28.02 -90.50 -21.00
C GLU A 533 -28.07 -91.59 -22.07
N GLY A 534 -27.82 -92.82 -21.63
CA GLY A 534 -27.62 -93.97 -22.50
C GLY A 534 -28.79 -94.96 -22.50
N TRP A 535 -28.58 -95.97 -23.36
CA TRP A 535 -29.17 -97.31 -23.40
C TRP A 535 -30.50 -97.52 -24.14
N LEU A 536 -30.33 -97.98 -25.39
CA LEU A 536 -30.94 -99.15 -26.06
C LEU A 536 -32.39 -99.52 -25.72
N GLY A 537 -33.24 -99.42 -26.76
CA GLY A 537 -34.57 -100.00 -26.89
C GLY A 537 -35.20 -99.57 -28.19
#